data_AF-A0A534B8F5-F1
#
_entry.id   AF-A0A534B8F5-F1
#
_cell.length_a   1.000
_cell.length_b   1.000
_cell.length_c   1.000
_cell.angle_alpha   90.00
_cell.angle_beta   90.00
_cell.angle_gamma   90.00
#
_symmetry.space_group_name_H-M   'P 1'
#
loop_
_entity.id
_entity.type
_entity.pdbx_description
1 polymer ?
#
loop_
_entity_poly.entity_id
_entity_poly.type
_entity_poly.pdbx_seq_one_letter_code
_entity_poly.pdbx_strand_id
1 'polypeptide(L)' 'MKIITALAAVAILGCGAAYAADQPAAPSATPVKKMSLKACNKQAEEKKLTGKERSAFVKDCRAGKSAG' A
#
# COMPACT_ATOMS: atom_id res chain seq x y z
N MET A 1 30.13 -11.04 -7.30
CA MET A 1 31.56 -11.05 -6.91
C MET A 1 32.22 -9.76 -7.39
N LYS A 2 32.22 -8.73 -6.54
CA LYS A 2 32.96 -7.46 -6.70
C LYS A 2 33.03 -6.74 -5.34
N ILE A 3 33.17 -7.54 -4.29
CA ILE A 3 33.49 -7.14 -2.92
C ILE A 3 35.01 -7.28 -2.79
N ILE A 4 35.62 -6.49 -1.92
CA ILE A 4 37.08 -6.35 -1.66
C ILE A 4 37.69 -5.10 -2.33
N THR A 5 37.35 -3.90 -1.83
CA THR A 5 38.37 -2.88 -1.54
C THR A 5 37.83 -1.89 -0.49
N ALA A 6 38.50 -1.83 0.67
CA ALA A 6 38.40 -0.81 1.73
C ALA A 6 37.01 -0.63 2.40
N LEU A 7 36.70 -1.20 3.56
CA LEU A 7 37.38 -0.98 4.85
C LEU A 7 37.70 0.51 5.10
N ALA A 8 36.66 1.31 5.30
CA ALA A 8 36.70 2.47 6.18
C ALA A 8 35.65 2.25 7.26
N ALA A 9 36.09 1.60 8.33
CA ALA A 9 35.38 1.55 9.60
C ALA A 9 35.20 2.99 10.10
N VAL A 10 33.95 3.46 10.15
CA VAL A 10 33.55 4.42 11.18
C VAL A 10 32.38 3.79 11.91
N ALA A 11 32.75 3.21 13.05
CA ALA A 11 31.85 2.87 14.11
C ALA A 11 31.04 4.12 14.49
N ILE A 12 29.73 4.07 14.32
CA ILE A 12 28.80 4.90 15.08
C ILE A 12 28.02 3.95 15.97
N LEU A 13 28.64 3.60 17.09
CA LEU A 13 27.95 3.17 18.30
C LEU A 13 27.23 4.40 18.88
N GLY A 14 25.96 4.28 19.25
CA GLY A 14 25.36 5.21 20.21
C GLY A 14 23.86 5.40 20.09
N CYS A 15 23.14 4.97 21.12
CA CYS A 15 21.71 5.15 21.35
C CYS A 15 21.16 6.55 21.05
N GLY A 16 20.02 6.60 20.37
CA GLY A 16 19.18 7.79 20.28
C GLY A 16 17.73 7.37 20.02
N ALA A 17 16.91 7.39 21.06
CA ALA A 17 15.46 7.35 20.94
C ALA A 17 14.97 8.62 20.20
N ALA A 18 13.84 8.47 19.50
CA ALA A 18 13.07 9.50 18.81
C ALA A 18 13.66 10.04 17.48
N TYR A 19 13.37 9.34 16.38
CA TYR A 19 13.11 10.03 15.12
C TYR A 19 11.61 10.37 15.06
N ALA A 20 11.25 11.52 15.63
CA ALA A 20 10.07 12.26 15.19
C ALA A 20 10.45 12.97 13.89
N ALA A 21 10.34 12.26 12.77
CA ALA A 21 10.33 12.89 11.46
C ALA A 21 8.88 13.30 11.17
N ASP A 22 8.53 14.53 11.55
CA ASP A 22 7.33 15.19 11.05
C ASP A 22 7.54 15.37 9.53
N GLN A 23 6.98 14.44 8.76
CA GLN A 23 6.91 14.58 7.31
C GLN A 23 5.90 15.68 6.98
N PRO A 24 6.18 16.54 5.97
CA PRO A 24 5.32 17.66 5.65
C PRO A 24 3.88 17.19 5.36
N ALA A 25 2.93 17.76 6.10
CA ALA A 25 1.51 17.58 5.87
C ALA A 25 1.12 18.09 4.47
N ALA A 26 0.80 17.17 3.56
CA ALA A 26 0.13 17.43 2.29
C ALA A 26 -0.53 16.13 1.75
N PRO A 27 -1.69 16.23 1.07
CA PRO A 27 -2.94 16.84 1.50
C PRO A 27 -3.68 15.91 2.48
N SER A 28 -4.62 16.45 3.25
CA SER A 28 -5.60 15.65 4.01
C SER A 28 -6.50 14.89 3.04
N ALA A 29 -6.01 13.75 2.53
CA ALA A 29 -6.88 12.73 2.01
C ALA A 29 -7.66 12.21 3.21
N THR A 30 -8.92 12.65 3.34
CA THR A 30 -9.93 11.86 4.05
C THR A 30 -9.65 10.40 3.71
N PRO A 31 -9.47 9.50 4.70
CA PRO A 31 -9.18 8.12 4.40
C PRO A 31 -10.39 7.55 3.67
N VAL A 32 -10.37 7.61 2.34
CA VAL A 32 -11.32 6.91 1.49
C VAL A 32 -11.07 5.46 1.83
N LYS A 33 -11.94 4.87 2.66
CA LYS A 33 -11.88 3.47 3.05
C LYS A 33 -12.05 2.66 1.77
N LYS A 34 -10.93 2.34 1.13
CA LYS A 34 -10.91 1.45 -0.02
C LYS A 34 -11.42 0.10 0.47
N MET A 35 -12.40 -0.46 -0.24
CA MET A 35 -12.90 -1.79 0.11
C MET A 35 -11.77 -2.81 0.00
N SER A 36 -11.73 -3.76 0.95
CA SER A 36 -10.70 -4.79 0.93
C SER A 36 -10.85 -5.67 -0.30
N LEU A 37 -9.73 -6.17 -0.83
CA LEU A 37 -9.75 -7.09 -1.98
C LEU A 37 -10.64 -8.30 -1.73
N LYS A 38 -10.67 -8.78 -0.48
CA LYS A 38 -11.52 -9.91 -0.07
C LYS A 38 -13.01 -9.57 -0.19
N ALA A 39 -13.42 -8.37 0.24
CA ALA A 39 -14.79 -7.91 0.11
C ALA A 39 -15.19 -7.72 -1.37
N CYS A 40 -14.30 -7.12 -2.19
CA CYS A 40 -14.54 -6.97 -3.62
C CYS A 40 -14.66 -8.32 -4.34
N ASN A 41 -13.82 -9.30 -4.00
CA ASN A 41 -13.91 -10.65 -4.56
C ASN A 41 -15.23 -11.33 -4.18
N LYS A 42 -15.64 -11.22 -2.90
CA LYS A 42 -16.92 -11.77 -2.44
C LYS A 42 -18.10 -11.16 -3.19
N GLN A 43 -18.12 -9.84 -3.36
CA GLN A 43 -19.17 -9.18 -4.13
C GLN A 43 -19.15 -9.57 -5.61
N ALA A 44 -17.97 -9.78 -6.20
CA ALA A 44 -17.86 -10.27 -7.56
C ALA A 44 -18.45 -11.69 -7.69
N GLU A 45 -18.22 -12.55 -6.70
CA GLU A 45 -18.77 -13.92 -6.64
C GLU A 45 -20.28 -13.92 -6.40
N GLU A 46 -20.79 -13.05 -5.52
CA GLU A 46 -22.23 -12.84 -5.32
C GLU A 46 -22.91 -12.34 -6.60
N LYS A 47 -22.22 -11.51 -7.39
CA LYS A 47 -22.65 -11.06 -8.72
C LYS A 47 -22.38 -12.10 -9.82
N LYS A 48 -21.82 -13.27 -9.49
CA LYS A 48 -21.41 -14.33 -10.42
C LYS A 48 -20.54 -13.83 -11.58
N LEU A 49 -19.76 -12.77 -11.34
CA LEU A 49 -18.84 -12.23 -12.33
C LEU A 49 -17.67 -13.19 -12.49
N THR A 50 -17.31 -13.48 -13.74
CA THR A 50 -16.19 -14.36 -14.08
C THR A 50 -15.30 -13.70 -15.13
N GLY A 51 -14.07 -14.22 -15.27
CA GLY A 51 -13.13 -13.75 -16.28
C GLY A 51 -12.84 -12.24 -16.23
N LYS A 52 -12.99 -11.57 -17.39
CA LYS A 52 -12.68 -10.14 -17.54
C LYS A 52 -13.62 -9.25 -16.71
N GLU A 53 -14.88 -9.64 -16.56
CA GLU A 53 -15.88 -8.86 -15.82
C GLU A 53 -15.57 -8.81 -14.33
N ARG A 54 -15.15 -9.94 -13.72
CA ARG A 54 -14.67 -9.98 -12.33
C ARG A 54 -13.48 -9.05 -12.13
N SER A 55 -12.54 -9.08 -13.06
CA SER A 55 -11.31 -8.28 -12.98
C SER A 55 -11.60 -6.78 -13.07
N ALA A 56 -12.52 -6.37 -13.95
CA ALA A 56 -12.97 -4.98 -14.06
C ALA A 56 -13.69 -4.55 -12.77
N PHE A 57 -14.67 -5.33 -12.30
CA PHE A 57 -15.41 -5.04 -11.08
C PHE A 57 -14.52 -4.94 -9.84
N VAL A 58 -13.55 -5.84 -9.67
CA VAL A 58 -12.63 -5.78 -8.53
C VAL A 58 -11.74 -4.53 -8.59
N LYS A 59 -11.35 -4.08 -9.79
CA LYS A 59 -10.59 -2.83 -9.95
C LYS A 59 -11.43 -1.61 -9.59
N ASP A 60 -12.66 -1.51 -10.08
CA ASP A 60 -13.60 -0.44 -9.72
C ASP A 60 -13.92 -0.44 -8.22
N CYS A 61 -14.12 -1.62 -7.64
CA CYS A 61 -14.38 -1.77 -6.20
C CYS A 61 -13.21 -1.30 -5.33
N ARG A 62 -11.97 -1.60 -5.71
CA ARG A 62 -10.76 -1.08 -5.01
C ARG A 62 -10.55 0.42 -5.22
N ALA A 63 -10.99 0.95 -6.36
CA ALA A 63 -10.96 2.38 -6.63
C ALA A 63 -12.04 3.16 -5.85
N GLY A 64 -12.92 2.46 -5.10
CA GLY A 64 -14.05 3.10 -4.43
C GLY A 64 -15.11 3.59 -5.41
N LYS A 65 -15.11 3.06 -6.64
CA LYS A 65 -16.05 3.40 -7.71
C LYS A 65 -17.35 2.57 -7.64
N SER A 66 -17.49 1.77 -6.60
CA SER A 66 -18.74 1.07 -6.25
C SER A 66 -19.80 2.11 -5.88
N ALA A 67 -20.60 2.50 -6.87
CA ALA A 67 -21.90 3.18 -6.74
C ALA A 67 -22.00 4.17 -5.55
N GLY A 68 -21.61 5.42 -5.80
CA GLY A 68 -22.46 6.51 -5.34
C GLY A 68 -23.75 6.51 -6.15
#